data_AF-A0A7C1JNS2-F1
#
_entry.id   AF-A0A7C1JNS2-F1
#
_cell.length_a   1.000
_cell.length_b   1.000
_cell.length_c   1.000
_cell.angle_alpha   90.00
_cell.angle_beta   90.00
_cell.angle_gamma   90.00
#
_symmetry.space_group_name_H-M   'P 1'
#
loop_
_entity.id
_entity.type
_entity.pdbx_description
1 polymer ?
#
loop_
_entity_poly.entity_id
_entity_poly.type
_entity_poly.pdbx_seq_one_letter_code
_entity_poly.pdbx_strand_id
1 'polypeptide(L)'
;NREYAGMTPCGMTFSTLAGTVGGGVQTPGFMGIGKAYLASKKFIIADGGLARIVWMPKDFKEQMRHVLEERAEELGLGRDFIDKIADETVGVTAEEILPFLEEKGHPALTMDPLL
;
A
#
# COMPACT_ATOMS: atom_id res chain seq x y z
N ASN A 1 -2.18 4.61 7.84
CA ASN A 1 -3.40 5.45 8.02
C ASN A 1 -3.09 6.52 9.07
N ARG A 2 -3.94 7.55 9.21
CA ARG A 2 -3.66 8.70 10.10
C ARG A 2 -3.51 8.27 11.56
N GLU A 3 -4.18 7.20 11.94
CA GLU A 3 -4.16 6.62 13.29
C GLU A 3 -2.88 5.82 13.57
N TYR A 4 -2.11 5.45 12.55
CA TYR A 4 -0.85 4.74 12.70
C TYR A 4 0.30 5.73 12.95
N ALA A 5 0.89 5.66 14.14
CA ALA A 5 1.97 6.55 14.58
C ALA A 5 3.39 6.03 14.33
N GLY A 6 3.53 4.77 13.87
CA GLY A 6 4.81 4.11 13.68
C GLY A 6 5.59 4.55 12.45
N MET A 7 6.77 3.96 12.29
CA MET A 7 7.61 4.13 11.10
C MET A 7 7.03 3.35 9.92
N THR A 8 7.30 3.80 8.70
CA THR A 8 6.91 3.10 7.48
C THR A 8 8.13 2.85 6.60
N PRO A 9 8.08 1.90 5.65
CA PRO A 9 9.21 1.60 4.76
C PRO A 9 9.73 2.79 3.94
N CYS A 10 8.98 3.90 3.84
CA CYS A 10 9.48 5.12 3.21
C CYS A 10 10.36 6.00 4.14
N GLY A 11 10.73 5.50 5.32
CA GLY A 11 11.61 6.18 6.29
C GLY A 11 10.96 7.34 7.04
N MET A 12 9.62 7.44 7.02
CA MET A 12 8.87 8.52 7.66
C MET A 12 7.60 8.01 8.33
N THR A 13 7.16 8.72 9.39
CA THR A 13 5.83 8.52 10.00
C THR A 13 4.75 9.23 9.18
N PHE A 14 3.47 8.94 9.46
CA PHE A 14 2.35 9.65 8.82
C PHE A 14 2.43 11.17 9.04
N SER A 15 2.75 11.62 10.25
CA SER A 15 2.84 13.06 10.56
C SER A 15 3.89 13.77 9.72
N THR A 16 5.06 13.14 9.54
CA THR A 16 6.12 13.68 8.69
C THR A 16 5.71 13.70 7.22
N LEU A 17 5.13 12.60 6.70
CA LEU A 17 4.61 12.54 5.33
C LEU A 17 3.54 13.61 5.07
N ALA A 18 2.58 13.78 5.99
CA ALA A 18 1.53 14.77 5.88
C ALA A 18 2.07 16.20 5.86
N GLY A 19 3.15 16.47 6.61
CA GLY A 19 3.87 17.74 6.56
C GLY A 19 4.52 18.02 5.20
N THR A 20 5.11 16.98 4.57
CA THR A 20 5.79 17.10 3.26
C THR A 20 4.83 17.25 2.08
N VAL A 21 3.65 16.62 2.15
CA VAL A 21 2.67 16.59 1.04
C VAL A 21 1.54 17.62 1.22
N GLY A 22 1.46 18.25 2.40
CA GLY A 22 0.43 19.23 2.73
C GLY A 22 0.55 20.57 1.97
N GLY A 23 -0.45 21.43 2.15
CA GLY A 23 -0.38 22.82 1.68
C GLY A 23 -0.73 23.05 0.20
N GLY A 24 -1.28 22.05 -0.49
CA GLY A 24 -1.70 22.18 -1.90
C GLY A 24 -0.56 22.12 -2.91
N VAL A 25 0.64 21.73 -2.47
CA VAL A 25 1.80 21.50 -3.34
C VAL A 25 1.66 20.13 -4.02
N GLN A 26 2.04 20.06 -5.29
CA GLN A 26 2.12 18.80 -6.02
C GLN A 26 3.48 18.14 -5.77
N THR A 27 3.46 16.95 -5.20
CA THR A 27 4.66 16.17 -4.89
C THR A 27 4.60 14.83 -5.64
N PRO A 28 5.23 14.70 -6.83
CA PRO A 28 5.25 13.45 -7.57
C PRO A 28 5.73 12.27 -6.71
N GLY A 29 5.05 11.12 -6.81
CA GLY A 29 5.30 9.94 -5.97
C GLY A 29 4.59 9.95 -4.62
N PHE A 30 3.95 11.06 -4.21
CA PHE A 30 3.22 11.15 -2.95
C PHE A 30 1.80 11.71 -3.16
N MET A 31 0.81 11.07 -2.56
CA MET A 31 -0.59 11.49 -2.68
C MET A 31 -1.38 11.21 -1.40
N GLY A 32 -2.08 12.22 -0.89
CA GLY A 32 -3.08 12.04 0.16
C GLY A 32 -4.40 11.53 -0.43
N ILE A 33 -4.92 10.42 0.11
CA ILE A 33 -6.17 9.80 -0.36
C ILE A 33 -7.12 9.49 0.80
N GLY A 34 -8.42 9.46 0.51
CA GLY A 34 -9.41 8.88 1.43
C GLY A 34 -9.42 7.36 1.34
N LYS A 35 -9.69 6.66 2.45
CA LYS A 35 -9.68 5.17 2.51
C LYS A 35 -10.55 4.50 1.45
N ALA A 36 -11.70 5.08 1.11
CA ALA A 36 -12.62 4.54 0.10
C ALA A 36 -12.01 4.52 -1.31
N TYR A 37 -11.01 5.37 -1.59
CA TYR A 37 -10.36 5.40 -2.90
C TYR A 37 -9.55 4.14 -3.17
N LEU A 38 -9.00 3.47 -2.14
CA LEU A 38 -8.29 2.19 -2.29
C LEU A 38 -9.17 1.10 -2.94
N ALA A 39 -10.47 1.12 -2.64
CA ALA A 39 -11.43 0.17 -3.19
C ALA A 39 -11.99 0.59 -4.56
N SER A 40 -11.60 1.76 -5.07
CA SER A 40 -12.13 2.29 -6.32
C SER A 40 -11.61 1.50 -7.53
N LYS A 41 -12.46 1.28 -8.53
CA LYS A 41 -12.05 0.78 -9.86
C LYS A 41 -11.05 1.71 -10.56
N LYS A 42 -10.94 2.97 -10.10
CA LYS A 42 -10.03 3.98 -10.64
C LYS A 42 -8.78 4.18 -9.78
N PHE A 43 -8.60 3.40 -8.71
CA PHE A 43 -7.44 3.54 -7.84
C PHE A 43 -6.15 3.41 -8.63
N ILE A 44 -5.40 4.51 -8.78
CA ILE A 44 -4.11 4.63 -9.49
C ILE A 44 -3.96 3.69 -10.69
N ILE A 45 -5.00 3.62 -11.53
CA ILE A 45 -5.10 2.57 -12.57
C ILE A 45 -3.98 2.66 -13.61
N ALA A 46 -3.49 3.87 -13.88
CA ALA A 46 -2.35 4.11 -14.77
C ALA A 46 -1.05 3.51 -14.22
N ASP A 47 -0.93 3.39 -12.90
CA ASP A 47 0.26 2.87 -12.21
C ASP A 47 0.15 1.36 -11.92
N GLY A 48 -0.97 0.72 -12.26
CA GLY A 48 -1.23 -0.71 -11.99
C GLY A 48 -2.12 -0.98 -10.77
N GLY A 49 -2.69 0.05 -10.16
CA GLY A 49 -3.77 -0.08 -9.19
C GLY A 49 -3.40 -0.81 -7.90
N LEU A 50 -4.33 -1.63 -7.41
CA LEU A 50 -4.21 -2.30 -6.11
C LEU A 50 -2.98 -3.22 -6.01
N ALA A 51 -2.54 -3.79 -7.13
CA ALA A 51 -1.37 -4.68 -7.20
C ALA A 51 -0.06 -3.99 -6.78
N ARG A 52 -0.01 -2.66 -6.75
CA ARG A 52 1.17 -1.88 -6.33
C ARG A 52 1.29 -1.68 -4.82
N ILE A 53 0.27 -2.03 -4.04
CA ILE A 53 0.32 -1.83 -2.59
C ILE A 53 1.17 -2.94 -1.95
N VAL A 54 2.39 -2.61 -1.55
CA VAL A 54 3.33 -3.55 -0.91
C VAL A 54 3.32 -3.48 0.62
N TRP A 55 2.80 -2.40 1.20
CA TRP A 55 2.81 -2.20 2.65
C TRP A 55 1.57 -1.45 3.14
N MET A 56 0.99 -1.89 4.26
CA MET A 56 -0.16 -1.26 4.90
C MET A 56 -0.19 -1.54 6.41
N PRO A 57 -0.59 -0.61 7.29
CA PRO A 57 -0.75 -0.92 8.71
C PRO A 57 -1.77 -2.02 8.94
N LYS A 58 -1.47 -2.96 9.85
CA LYS A 58 -2.28 -4.17 10.07
C LYS A 58 -3.73 -3.85 10.44
N ASP A 59 -3.95 -2.94 11.38
CA ASP A 59 -5.30 -2.55 11.79
C ASP A 59 -6.11 -1.97 10.62
N PHE A 60 -5.45 -1.20 9.75
CA PHE A 60 -6.09 -0.61 8.58
C PHE A 60 -6.38 -1.67 7.50
N LYS A 61 -5.47 -2.62 7.33
CA LYS A 61 -5.60 -3.78 6.46
C LYS A 61 -6.79 -4.64 6.88
N GLU A 62 -6.93 -4.95 8.17
CA GLU A 62 -8.08 -5.68 8.70
C GLU A 62 -9.40 -4.91 8.57
N GLN A 63 -9.39 -3.60 8.82
CA GLN A 63 -10.58 -2.75 8.62
C GLN A 63 -11.06 -2.77 7.16
N MET A 64 -10.14 -2.81 6.20
CA MET A 64 -10.44 -2.75 4.77
C MET A 64 -10.52 -4.14 4.12
N ARG A 65 -10.19 -5.22 4.84
CA ARG A 65 -9.94 -6.56 4.31
C ARG A 65 -11.06 -7.03 3.37
N HIS A 66 -12.30 -7.05 3.84
CA HIS A 66 -13.44 -7.52 3.05
C HIS A 66 -13.53 -6.83 1.68
N VAL A 67 -13.44 -5.50 1.66
CA VAL A 67 -13.58 -4.70 0.43
C VAL A 67 -12.38 -4.87 -0.48
N LEU A 68 -11.17 -5.00 0.09
CA LEU A 68 -9.95 -5.20 -0.70
C LEU A 68 -9.87 -6.62 -1.27
N GLU A 69 -10.35 -7.63 -0.56
CA GLU A 69 -10.45 -9.00 -1.07
C GLU A 69 -11.39 -9.09 -2.27
N GLU A 70 -12.57 -8.47 -2.20
CA GLU A 70 -13.50 -8.38 -3.34
C GLU A 70 -12.84 -7.69 -4.54
N ARG A 71 -12.17 -6.56 -4.31
CA ARG A 71 -11.46 -5.84 -5.38
C ARG A 71 -10.28 -6.63 -5.94
N ALA A 72 -9.55 -7.37 -5.10
CA ALA A 72 -8.43 -8.19 -5.54
C ALA A 72 -8.91 -9.35 -6.42
N GLU A 73 -10.04 -9.98 -6.07
CA GLU A 73 -10.69 -11.02 -6.87
C GLU A 73 -11.14 -10.45 -8.24
N GLU A 74 -11.79 -9.29 -8.25
CA GLU A 74 -12.22 -8.63 -9.49
C GLU A 74 -11.04 -8.21 -10.41
N LEU A 75 -9.83 -8.08 -9.85
CA LEU A 75 -8.60 -7.77 -10.59
C LEU A 75 -7.78 -9.02 -10.96
N GLY A 76 -8.23 -10.21 -10.59
CA GLY A 76 -7.50 -11.46 -10.84
C GLY A 76 -6.24 -11.64 -9.99
N LEU A 77 -6.11 -10.91 -8.88
CA LEU A 77 -4.99 -11.01 -7.94
C LEU A 77 -5.19 -12.14 -6.90
N GLY A 78 -6.43 -12.62 -6.78
CA GLY A 78 -6.87 -13.57 -5.77
C GLY A 78 -7.20 -12.89 -4.43
N ARG A 79 -8.19 -13.41 -3.70
CA ARG A 79 -8.54 -12.90 -2.36
C ARG A 79 -7.37 -12.93 -1.37
N ASP A 80 -6.47 -13.90 -1.53
CA ASP A 80 -5.24 -14.04 -0.74
C ASP A 80 -4.20 -12.95 -1.01
N PHE A 81 -4.40 -12.10 -2.02
CA PHE A 81 -3.51 -10.96 -2.31
C PHE A 81 -3.25 -10.10 -1.08
N ILE A 82 -4.26 -9.88 -0.25
CA ILE A 82 -4.13 -9.07 0.96
C ILE A 82 -3.05 -9.62 1.88
N ASP A 83 -2.92 -10.94 1.99
CA ASP A 83 -1.91 -11.57 2.85
C ASP A 83 -0.49 -11.51 2.26
N LYS A 84 -0.34 -11.03 1.02
CA LYS A 84 0.96 -10.76 0.38
C LYS A 84 1.47 -9.34 0.65
N ILE A 85 0.61 -8.45 1.14
CA ILE A 85 0.97 -7.06 1.50
C ILE A 85 1.65 -7.07 2.87
N ALA A 86 2.84 -6.51 2.99
CA ALA A 86 3.53 -6.40 4.28
C ALA A 86 2.82 -5.41 5.22
N ASP A 87 3.10 -5.52 6.52
CA ASP A 87 2.63 -4.60 7.54
C ASP A 87 3.71 -4.42 8.62
N GLU A 88 3.44 -3.65 9.66
CA GLU A 88 4.39 -3.37 10.74
C GLU A 88 4.80 -4.61 11.55
N THR A 89 4.08 -5.74 11.41
CA THR A 89 4.46 -7.01 12.05
C THR A 89 5.49 -7.78 11.22
N VAL A 90 5.64 -7.45 9.95
CA VAL A 90 6.71 -7.93 9.06
C VAL A 90 7.94 -7.03 9.17
N GLY A 91 7.74 -5.71 9.07
CA GLY A 91 8.84 -4.74 9.09
C GLY A 91 8.39 -3.31 8.78
N VAL A 92 9.27 -2.36 9.09
CA VAL A 92 9.07 -0.93 8.87
C VAL A 92 10.17 -0.31 8.00
N THR A 93 11.12 -1.09 7.49
CA THR A 93 12.08 -0.68 6.45
C THR A 93 11.89 -1.47 5.16
N ALA A 94 12.44 -0.96 4.05
CA ALA A 94 12.38 -1.66 2.76
C ALA A 94 13.13 -3.01 2.81
N GLU A 95 14.27 -3.04 3.48
CA GLU A 95 15.11 -4.23 3.65
C GLU A 95 14.41 -5.32 4.48
N GLU A 96 13.63 -4.93 5.49
CA GLU A 96 12.89 -5.87 6.34
C GLU A 96 11.73 -6.54 5.59
N ILE A 97 11.02 -5.78 4.74
CA ILE A 97 9.81 -6.30 4.07
C ILE A 97 10.11 -7.02 2.76
N LEU A 98 11.25 -6.74 2.11
CA LEU A 98 11.56 -7.31 0.79
C LEU A 98 11.57 -8.86 0.80
N PRO A 99 12.22 -9.56 1.76
CA PRO A 99 12.20 -11.02 1.79
C PRO A 99 10.78 -11.60 1.90
N PHE A 100 9.90 -10.94 2.65
CA PHE A 100 8.50 -11.34 2.77
C PHE A 100 7.75 -11.19 1.44
N LEU A 101 7.97 -10.08 0.72
CA LEU A 101 7.34 -9.87 -0.59
C LEU A 101 7.81 -10.90 -1.62
N GLU A 102 9.09 -11.28 -1.57
CA GLU A 102 9.65 -12.34 -2.42
C GLU A 102 9.06 -13.72 -2.07
N GLU A 103 9.04 -14.08 -0.79
CA GLU A 103 8.45 -15.35 -0.31
C GLU A 103 6.98 -15.48 -0.71
N LYS A 104 6.22 -14.39 -0.60
CA LYS A 104 4.80 -14.34 -0.97
C LYS A 104 4.54 -14.21 -2.46
N GLY A 105 5.58 -14.01 -3.27
CA GLY A 105 5.45 -13.78 -4.71
C GLY A 105 4.59 -12.56 -5.02
N HIS A 106 4.83 -11.44 -4.33
CA HIS A 106 4.02 -10.24 -4.46
C HIS A 106 4.07 -9.70 -5.91
N PRO A 107 2.93 -9.43 -6.56
CA PRO A 107 2.87 -9.10 -8.00
C PRO A 107 3.67 -7.84 -8.37
N ALA A 108 3.76 -6.86 -7.47
CA ALA A 108 4.53 -5.64 -7.71
C ALA A 108 6.01 -5.88 -8.07
N LEU A 109 6.61 -7.01 -7.66
CA LEU A 109 8.02 -7.33 -7.93
C LEU A 109 8.29 -7.72 -9.39
N THR A 110 7.26 -8.10 -10.14
CA THR A 110 7.38 -8.57 -11.54
C THR A 110 6.64 -7.71 -12.55
N MET A 111 5.95 -6.65 -12.09
CA MET A 111 5.31 -5.65 -12.94
C MET A 111 6.35 -4.71 -13.57
N ASP A 112 5.94 -4.00 -14.63
CA ASP A 112 6.78 -2.98 -15.25
C ASP A 112 7.27 -1.93 -14.21
N PRO A 113 8.47 -1.38 -14.38
CA PRO A 113 8.96 -0.30 -13.52
C PRO A 113 8.01 0.90 -13.49
N LEU A 114 7.87 1.53 -12.31
CA LEU A 114 7.14 2.80 -12.16
C LEU A 114 7.99 4.02 -12.56
N LEU A 115 9.29 3.82 -12.82
CA LEU A 115 10.31 4.84 -13.10
C LEU A 115 11.10 4.48 -14.36
#